data_AF-A0A8T5TVM0-F1
#
_entry.id   AF-A0A8T5TVM0-F1
#
_cell.length_a   1.000
_cell.length_b   1.000
_cell.length_c   1.000
_cell.angle_alpha   90.00
_cell.angle_beta   90.00
_cell.angle_gamma   90.00
#
_symmetry.space_group_name_H-M   'P 1'
#
loop_
_entity.id
_entity.type
_entity.pdbx_description
1 polymer ?
#
loop_
_entity_poly.entity_id
_entity_poly.type
_entity_poly.pdbx_seq_one_letter_code
_entity_poly.pdbx_strand_id
1 'polypeptide(L)'
;MQQSLDKDPGVTQVKIAHDFQKQILEIPSLIRVLNNYYYNKSVLQTNLKPLALKRFKEGLKTIEKDNDWLNTLPTTLNILSEDILHKRDIFRFPDSIILFEAWMNLGFNALYPRLALHYKFPGLLKGEKTRHVFQFTFSTSRGFGFPIYFGPEFYGYLLTIGKILEPLFKWSHTICHRANQAIFLVGKKYGIKRHHPGEFESVIISEYENNMFKGTDTLLHGYFTQDPKKLGVYSNLDETLENIMFSYSIGDHAMNIEKRVQKPSINIPLMTHDYIVKKYNVNFYKYLKNLIAIKNLLIKKILLYKKQRKEYISNLKRIERIKFRIDQSKTFSVPSLKLSQRYSKIQEYSLHVKLMERLMEMLWTSPLYTHTIHYPIKEEFDPQKTSENRDITNFENTSIDSIFLLYITHFEKNNDFIFKELDVLNELENLRDIMGTMWLYFKEKHFNYALKKLNTLSTLSLDNYDYNKIVNEYINNLVPIFSIYEIFNRSLSESVYPESIPQTKRLGAYLASILTSRFNPFGVNLMNLFNKLAFYNWSYFILKRKLNRTRFFNTLFKLPIWKYIPQNIVKKILDSEF
;
A
#
# COMPACT_ATOMS: atom_id res chain seq x y z
N MET A 1 26.14 1.29 -10.82
CA MET A 1 26.31 2.30 -11.88
C MET A 1 25.59 3.57 -11.49
N GLN A 2 26.32 4.64 -11.15
CA GLN A 2 25.79 5.99 -11.08
C GLN A 2 25.85 6.57 -12.49
N GLN A 3 24.74 6.50 -13.24
CA GLN A 3 24.54 7.46 -14.32
C GLN A 3 24.10 8.77 -13.68
N SER A 4 24.80 9.83 -14.04
CA SER A 4 24.54 11.21 -13.65
C SER A 4 23.08 11.56 -13.97
N LEU A 5 22.23 11.50 -12.95
CA LEU A 5 21.12 12.44 -12.87
C LEU A 5 21.78 13.81 -12.84
N ASP A 6 21.73 14.51 -13.97
CA ASP A 6 22.00 15.94 -14.04
C ASP A 6 21.35 16.61 -12.83
N LYS A 7 22.09 17.56 -12.24
CA LYS A 7 21.74 18.28 -11.01
C LYS A 7 20.41 19.03 -11.16
N ASP A 8 19.31 18.29 -11.12
CA ASP A 8 17.97 18.83 -11.01
C ASP A 8 17.84 19.31 -9.55
N PRO A 9 17.72 20.63 -9.30
CA PRO A 9 17.89 21.21 -7.96
C PRO A 9 16.87 20.73 -6.90
N GLY A 10 15.92 19.86 -7.27
CA GLY A 10 14.96 19.24 -6.36
C GLY A 10 15.18 17.75 -6.03
N VAL A 11 16.27 17.14 -6.52
CA VAL A 11 16.64 15.75 -6.23
C VAL A 11 17.87 15.69 -5.32
N THR A 12 17.67 15.32 -4.06
CA THR A 12 18.74 15.10 -3.08
C THR A 12 19.07 13.62 -2.96
N GLN A 13 19.89 13.21 -1.99
CA GLN A 13 20.22 11.81 -1.74
C GLN A 13 19.92 11.42 -0.29
N VAL A 14 19.48 10.18 -0.08
CA VAL A 14 19.32 9.60 1.26
C VAL A 14 20.13 8.32 1.39
N LYS A 15 20.66 8.09 2.61
CA LYS A 15 21.45 6.91 2.95
C LYS A 15 20.53 5.76 3.34
N ILE A 16 20.71 4.63 2.66
CA ILE A 16 20.05 3.36 2.98
C ILE A 16 21.09 2.32 3.39
N ALA A 17 20.86 1.67 4.54
CA ALA A 17 21.67 0.58 5.04
C ALA A 17 21.71 -0.56 4.02
N HIS A 18 22.92 -0.94 3.61
CA HIS A 18 23.12 -1.86 2.51
C HIS A 18 24.39 -2.69 2.67
N ASP A 19 24.35 -3.60 3.64
CA ASP A 19 25.45 -4.52 3.96
C ASP A 19 25.41 -5.81 3.14
N PHE A 20 26.49 -6.60 3.25
CA PHE A 20 26.63 -7.86 2.53
C PHE A 20 25.54 -8.89 2.85
N GLN A 21 25.07 -8.91 4.10
CA GLN A 21 23.94 -9.74 4.49
C GLN A 21 22.70 -9.33 3.70
N LYS A 22 22.36 -8.05 3.64
CA LYS A 22 21.20 -7.57 2.86
C LYS A 22 21.29 -7.98 1.39
N GLN A 23 22.46 -7.80 0.79
CA GLN A 23 22.73 -8.18 -0.60
C GLN A 23 22.48 -9.67 -0.85
N ILE A 24 22.99 -10.56 0.01
CA ILE A 24 22.77 -12.01 -0.11
C ILE A 24 21.29 -12.36 -0.05
N LEU A 25 20.53 -11.66 0.79
CA LEU A 25 19.14 -11.98 1.10
C LEU A 25 18.13 -11.42 0.08
N GLU A 26 18.48 -10.34 -0.62
CA GLU A 26 17.66 -9.78 -1.70
C GLU A 26 17.66 -10.66 -2.94
N ILE A 27 18.77 -11.34 -3.23
CA ILE A 27 18.90 -12.26 -4.37
C ILE A 27 17.82 -13.36 -4.34
N PRO A 28 17.72 -14.22 -3.30
CA PRO A 28 16.69 -15.25 -3.25
C PRO A 28 15.27 -14.65 -3.17
N SER A 29 15.11 -13.44 -2.62
CA SER A 29 13.81 -12.74 -2.58
C SER A 29 13.33 -12.38 -3.99
N LEU A 30 14.19 -11.76 -4.81
CA LEU A 30 13.90 -11.44 -6.21
C LEU A 30 13.53 -12.69 -7.01
N ILE A 31 14.37 -13.72 -6.97
CA ILE A 31 14.18 -14.94 -7.77
C ILE A 31 12.88 -15.64 -7.38
N ARG A 32 12.55 -15.65 -6.09
CA ARG A 32 11.31 -16.23 -5.59
C ARG A 32 10.07 -15.45 -6.03
N VAL A 33 10.12 -14.12 -6.03
CA VAL A 33 9.01 -13.29 -6.53
C VAL A 33 8.86 -13.45 -8.05
N LEU A 34 9.96 -13.51 -8.81
CA LEU A 34 9.95 -13.83 -10.24
C LEU A 34 9.28 -15.19 -10.52
N ASN A 35 9.71 -16.24 -9.82
CA ASN A 35 9.16 -17.59 -9.98
C ASN A 35 7.66 -17.64 -9.65
N ASN A 36 7.24 -17.00 -8.55
CA ASN A 36 5.83 -16.92 -8.16
C ASN A 36 5.01 -16.08 -9.14
N TYR A 37 5.56 -14.98 -9.64
CA TYR A 37 4.94 -14.14 -10.64
C TYR A 37 4.64 -14.93 -11.91
N TYR A 38 5.63 -15.64 -12.48
CA TYR A 38 5.43 -16.41 -13.69
C TYR A 38 4.54 -17.64 -13.49
N TYR A 39 4.60 -18.29 -12.33
CA TYR A 39 3.61 -19.31 -11.96
C TYR A 39 2.19 -18.74 -12.00
N ASN A 40 1.94 -17.64 -11.28
CA ASN A 40 0.62 -17.02 -11.23
C ASN A 40 0.18 -16.53 -12.61
N LYS A 41 1.08 -15.89 -13.38
CA LYS A 41 0.84 -15.43 -14.75
C LYS A 41 0.39 -16.57 -15.64
N SER A 42 1.09 -17.71 -15.61
CA SER A 42 0.74 -18.89 -16.42
C SER A 42 -0.62 -19.48 -16.02
N VAL A 43 -0.90 -19.65 -14.73
CA VAL A 43 -2.21 -20.13 -14.23
C VAL A 43 -3.35 -19.24 -14.72
N LEU A 44 -3.16 -17.93 -14.61
CA LEU A 44 -4.19 -16.96 -14.94
C LEU A 44 -4.34 -16.76 -16.46
N GLN A 45 -3.29 -16.97 -17.24
CA GLN A 45 -3.38 -17.08 -18.70
C GLN A 45 -4.17 -18.34 -19.10
N THR A 46 -3.89 -19.49 -18.50
CA THR A 46 -4.64 -20.74 -18.74
C THR A 46 -6.11 -20.59 -18.41
N ASN A 47 -6.45 -19.93 -17.30
CA ASN A 47 -7.83 -19.72 -16.88
C ASN A 47 -8.58 -18.73 -17.78
N LEU A 48 -7.92 -17.65 -18.23
CA LEU A 48 -8.58 -16.64 -19.06
C LEU A 48 -8.59 -16.96 -20.55
N LYS A 49 -7.65 -17.75 -21.07
CA LYS A 49 -7.60 -18.13 -22.49
C LYS A 49 -8.94 -18.64 -23.04
N PRO A 50 -9.65 -19.59 -22.40
CA PRO A 50 -10.93 -20.06 -22.93
C PRO A 50 -12.02 -18.97 -22.90
N LEU A 51 -12.07 -18.14 -21.85
CA LEU A 51 -13.02 -17.03 -21.75
C LEU A 51 -12.75 -15.97 -22.82
N ALA A 52 -11.48 -15.60 -23.02
CA ALA A 52 -11.05 -14.65 -24.03
C ALA A 52 -11.39 -15.16 -25.44
N LEU A 53 -11.12 -16.43 -25.74
CA LEU A 53 -11.47 -17.03 -27.04
C LEU A 53 -12.99 -17.08 -27.27
N LYS A 54 -13.77 -17.45 -26.24
CA LYS A 54 -15.24 -17.47 -26.32
C LYS A 54 -15.78 -16.07 -26.64
N ARG A 55 -15.34 -15.07 -25.88
CA ARG A 55 -15.80 -13.69 -26.06
C ARG A 55 -15.29 -13.04 -27.33
N PHE A 56 -14.07 -13.35 -27.76
CA PHE A 56 -13.56 -12.92 -29.06
C PHE A 56 -14.44 -13.48 -30.19
N LYS A 57 -14.85 -14.76 -30.12
CA LYS A 57 -15.82 -15.34 -31.07
C LYS A 57 -17.19 -14.66 -30.99
N GLU A 58 -17.67 -14.29 -29.81
CA GLU A 58 -18.92 -13.56 -29.64
C GLU A 58 -18.82 -12.14 -30.22
N GLY A 59 -17.71 -11.43 -29.97
CA GLY A 59 -17.43 -10.11 -30.54
C GLY A 59 -17.34 -10.14 -32.07
N LEU A 60 -16.66 -11.14 -32.65
CA LEU A 60 -16.63 -11.34 -34.10
C LEU A 60 -18.04 -11.55 -34.66
N LYS A 61 -18.90 -12.33 -34.00
CA LYS A 61 -20.31 -12.51 -34.43
C LYS A 61 -21.13 -11.22 -34.35
N THR A 62 -20.81 -10.32 -33.44
CA THR A 62 -21.46 -9.01 -33.34
C THR A 62 -20.99 -8.10 -34.48
N ILE A 63 -19.69 -8.06 -34.75
CA ILE A 63 -19.06 -7.33 -35.86
C ILE A 63 -19.60 -7.83 -37.21
N GLU A 64 -19.74 -9.15 -37.39
CA GLU A 64 -20.33 -9.78 -38.59
C GLU A 64 -21.80 -9.39 -38.83
N LYS A 65 -22.52 -8.98 -37.78
CA LYS A 65 -23.93 -8.57 -37.86
C LYS A 65 -24.11 -7.06 -37.99
N ASP A 66 -23.05 -6.30 -37.80
CA ASP A 66 -23.08 -4.84 -37.76
C ASP A 66 -22.68 -4.27 -39.12
N ASN A 67 -23.54 -3.45 -39.71
CA ASN A 67 -23.27 -2.85 -41.02
C ASN A 67 -22.16 -1.79 -40.95
N ASP A 68 -21.86 -1.26 -39.77
CA ASP A 68 -20.77 -0.29 -39.51
C ASP A 68 -19.64 -0.90 -38.66
N TRP A 69 -19.31 -2.15 -38.98
CA TRP A 69 -18.34 -2.95 -38.24
C TRP A 69 -16.95 -2.31 -38.08
N LEU A 70 -16.54 -1.45 -39.04
CA LEU A 70 -15.28 -0.72 -39.02
C LEU A 70 -15.20 0.26 -37.84
N ASN A 71 -16.33 0.88 -37.47
CA ASN A 71 -16.40 1.81 -36.35
C ASN A 71 -16.65 1.13 -35.00
N THR A 72 -17.26 -0.07 -34.97
CA THR A 72 -17.54 -0.81 -33.73
C THR A 72 -16.45 -1.81 -33.32
N LEU A 73 -15.50 -2.10 -34.22
CA LEU A 73 -14.33 -2.96 -33.97
C LEU A 73 -13.46 -2.46 -32.79
N PRO A 74 -13.03 -1.18 -32.70
CA PRO A 74 -12.18 -0.72 -31.60
C PRO A 74 -12.87 -0.83 -30.24
N THR A 75 -14.16 -0.51 -30.17
CA THR A 75 -14.97 -0.53 -28.95
C THR A 75 -15.13 -1.95 -28.43
N THR A 76 -15.40 -2.90 -29.33
CA THR A 76 -15.54 -4.32 -29.01
C THR A 76 -14.20 -4.90 -28.52
N LEU A 77 -13.08 -4.53 -29.14
CA LEU A 77 -11.74 -4.94 -28.69
C LEU A 77 -11.38 -4.35 -27.32
N ASN A 78 -11.76 -3.11 -27.04
CA ASN A 78 -11.52 -2.47 -25.74
C ASN A 78 -12.33 -3.13 -24.62
N ILE A 79 -13.62 -3.42 -24.83
CA ILE A 79 -14.46 -4.13 -23.84
C ILE A 79 -13.89 -5.51 -23.51
N LEU A 80 -13.41 -6.23 -24.53
CA LEU A 80 -12.76 -7.53 -24.36
C LEU A 80 -11.48 -7.42 -23.52
N SER A 81 -10.71 -6.34 -23.68
CA SER A 81 -9.49 -6.07 -22.92
C SER A 81 -9.79 -5.68 -21.46
N GLU A 82 -10.74 -4.78 -21.24
CA GLU A 82 -11.14 -4.30 -19.91
C GLU A 82 -11.63 -5.44 -19.02
N ASP A 83 -12.53 -6.28 -19.52
CA ASP A 83 -13.06 -7.40 -18.74
C ASP A 83 -12.01 -8.48 -18.37
N ILE A 84 -10.98 -8.65 -19.21
CA ILE A 84 -9.85 -9.58 -18.97
C ILE A 84 -8.94 -9.03 -17.86
N LEU A 85 -8.84 -7.70 -17.73
CA LEU A 85 -8.07 -7.00 -16.71
C LEU A 85 -8.83 -6.90 -15.38
N HIS A 86 -10.15 -6.67 -15.42
CA HIS A 86 -10.99 -6.46 -14.23
C HIS A 86 -11.21 -7.72 -13.36
N LYS A 87 -11.07 -8.95 -13.90
CA LYS A 87 -11.23 -10.19 -13.11
C LYS A 87 -10.01 -10.60 -12.23
N ARG A 88 -9.00 -9.74 -12.03
CA ARG A 88 -7.67 -10.20 -11.57
C ARG A 88 -7.15 -9.50 -10.32
N ASP A 89 -7.72 -9.90 -9.19
CA ASP A 89 -7.24 -9.54 -7.87
C ASP A 89 -5.96 -10.33 -7.45
N ILE A 90 -5.10 -10.78 -8.37
CA ILE A 90 -3.86 -11.53 -8.05
C ILE A 90 -2.67 -10.60 -7.80
N PHE A 91 -2.66 -9.43 -8.45
CA PHE A 91 -1.59 -8.45 -8.31
C PHE A 91 -2.06 -7.24 -7.53
N ARG A 92 -1.14 -6.60 -6.80
CA ARG A 92 -1.46 -5.43 -5.97
C ARG A 92 -1.62 -4.17 -6.80
N PHE A 93 -0.83 -4.03 -7.86
CA PHE A 93 -0.83 -2.88 -8.75
C PHE A 93 -1.00 -3.34 -10.20
N PRO A 94 -2.21 -3.78 -10.60
CA PRO A 94 -2.46 -4.32 -11.94
C PRO A 94 -1.99 -3.35 -13.04
N ASP A 95 -2.23 -2.05 -12.87
CA ASP A 95 -1.88 -1.02 -13.86
C ASP A 95 -0.38 -0.83 -14.07
N SER A 96 0.47 -1.23 -13.11
CA SER A 96 1.93 -1.05 -13.18
C SER A 96 2.70 -2.38 -13.25
N ILE A 97 1.98 -3.51 -13.36
CA ILE A 97 2.60 -4.83 -13.30
C ILE A 97 3.65 -5.05 -14.39
N ILE A 98 3.45 -4.45 -15.56
CA ILE A 98 4.38 -4.50 -16.71
C ILE A 98 5.70 -3.80 -16.36
N LEU A 99 5.63 -2.68 -15.65
CA LEU A 99 6.81 -1.95 -15.18
C LEU A 99 7.62 -2.79 -14.21
N PHE A 100 6.95 -3.41 -13.24
CA PHE A 100 7.60 -4.23 -12.23
C PHE A 100 8.15 -5.55 -12.81
N GLU A 101 7.46 -6.17 -13.78
CA GLU A 101 8.01 -7.29 -14.54
C GLU A 101 9.31 -6.89 -15.26
N ALA A 102 9.30 -5.81 -16.03
CA ALA A 102 10.47 -5.31 -16.73
C ALA A 102 11.61 -4.96 -15.76
N TRP A 103 11.30 -4.36 -14.61
CA TRP A 103 12.28 -4.05 -13.57
C TRP A 103 12.92 -5.31 -13.00
N MET A 104 12.13 -6.33 -12.61
CA MET A 104 12.68 -7.59 -12.11
C MET A 104 13.59 -8.28 -13.15
N ASN A 105 13.28 -8.14 -14.44
CA ASN A 105 14.09 -8.68 -15.54
C ASN A 105 15.47 -8.02 -15.69
N LEU A 106 15.74 -6.92 -14.99
CA LEU A 106 17.07 -6.32 -14.90
C LEU A 106 18.02 -7.06 -13.93
N GLY A 107 17.58 -8.14 -13.29
CA GLY A 107 18.42 -8.99 -12.43
C GLY A 107 18.98 -8.23 -11.23
N PHE A 108 20.31 -8.14 -11.11
CA PHE A 108 20.97 -7.44 -10.00
C PHE A 108 20.50 -5.99 -9.81
N ASN A 109 20.21 -5.28 -10.90
CA ASN A 109 19.76 -3.88 -10.83
C ASN A 109 18.34 -3.73 -10.27
N ALA A 110 17.64 -4.83 -10.00
CA ALA A 110 16.33 -4.87 -9.39
C ALA A 110 16.35 -5.07 -7.87
N LEU A 111 17.50 -5.39 -7.26
CA LEU A 111 17.57 -5.83 -5.86
C LEU A 111 17.31 -4.71 -4.83
N TYR A 112 17.61 -3.46 -5.20
CA TYR A 112 17.62 -2.33 -4.27
C TYR A 112 16.54 -1.30 -4.63
N PRO A 113 16.06 -0.49 -3.67
CA PRO A 113 15.15 0.60 -3.97
C PRO A 113 15.89 1.61 -4.84
N ARG A 114 15.21 2.10 -5.87
CA ARG A 114 15.84 2.96 -6.87
C ARG A 114 15.69 4.45 -6.58
N LEU A 115 14.66 4.82 -5.83
CA LEU A 115 14.36 6.18 -5.44
C LEU A 115 13.50 6.20 -4.18
N ALA A 116 13.50 7.34 -3.50
CA ALA A 116 12.57 7.67 -2.42
C ALA A 116 11.77 8.92 -2.78
N LEU A 117 10.51 8.99 -2.36
CA LEU A 117 9.70 10.20 -2.42
C LEU A 117 9.51 10.75 -1.02
N HIS A 118 9.66 12.05 -0.87
CA HIS A 118 9.37 12.77 0.38
C HIS A 118 8.10 13.61 0.23
N TYR A 119 7.15 13.37 1.13
CA TYR A 119 5.94 14.17 1.26
C TYR A 119 5.94 14.93 2.58
N LYS A 120 5.49 16.18 2.56
CA LYS A 120 5.21 16.99 3.75
C LYS A 120 3.71 16.89 4.07
N PHE A 121 3.40 16.74 5.34
CA PHE A 121 2.05 16.64 5.89
C PHE A 121 1.93 17.50 7.16
N PRO A 122 0.76 18.09 7.47
CA PRO A 122 0.58 18.81 8.73
C PRO A 122 0.78 17.91 9.96
N GLY A 123 1.29 18.45 11.07
CA GLY A 123 1.30 17.72 12.33
C GLY A 123 -0.12 17.45 12.84
N LEU A 124 -0.35 16.26 13.40
CA LEU A 124 -1.63 15.86 14.01
C LEU A 124 -1.51 15.66 15.53
N LEU A 125 -0.31 15.27 16.00
CA LEU A 125 -0.03 15.03 17.41
C LEU A 125 0.26 16.32 18.16
N LYS A 126 0.05 16.32 19.48
CA LYS A 126 0.30 17.49 20.33
C LYS A 126 1.78 17.92 20.22
N GLY A 127 2.00 19.18 19.84
CA GLY A 127 3.33 19.77 19.65
C GLY A 127 4.05 19.34 18.36
N GLU A 128 3.41 18.55 17.48
CA GLU A 128 3.93 18.20 16.16
C GLU A 128 3.68 19.36 15.18
N LYS A 129 4.72 19.85 14.52
CA LYS A 129 4.64 20.92 13.52
C LYS A 129 4.37 20.36 12.12
N THR A 130 5.25 19.44 11.71
CA THR A 130 5.29 18.89 10.35
C THR A 130 5.59 17.41 10.41
N ARG A 131 4.89 16.64 9.58
CA ARG A 131 5.12 15.22 9.38
C ARG A 131 5.74 14.98 8.02
N HIS A 132 6.86 14.29 7.97
CA HIS A 132 7.61 13.97 6.76
C HIS A 132 7.48 12.48 6.48
N VAL A 133 6.85 12.12 5.36
CA VAL A 133 6.71 10.72 4.94
C VAL A 133 7.69 10.44 3.82
N PHE A 134 8.55 9.45 4.02
CA PHE A 134 9.51 8.95 3.05
C PHE A 134 9.01 7.61 2.51
N GLN A 135 8.66 7.56 1.23
CA GLN A 135 8.17 6.37 0.55
C GLN A 135 9.26 5.77 -0.34
N PHE A 136 9.56 4.50 -0.12
CA PHE A 136 10.54 3.72 -0.85
C PHE A 136 9.84 2.69 -1.73
N THR A 137 10.20 2.65 -3.01
CA THR A 137 9.62 1.73 -3.98
C THR A 137 10.61 0.63 -4.34
N PHE A 138 10.16 -0.62 -4.21
CA PHE A 138 10.93 -1.83 -4.51
C PHE A 138 10.32 -2.57 -5.70
N SER A 139 11.17 -3.23 -6.48
CA SER A 139 10.73 -4.08 -7.60
C SER A 139 9.95 -5.31 -7.14
N THR A 140 10.25 -5.82 -5.94
CA THR A 140 9.71 -7.07 -5.39
C THR A 140 9.44 -6.96 -3.91
N SER A 141 8.44 -7.70 -3.41
CA SER A 141 8.24 -7.85 -1.97
C SER A 141 9.46 -8.48 -1.27
N ARG A 142 9.87 -7.94 -0.13
CA ARG A 142 11.02 -8.44 0.66
C ARG A 142 10.64 -9.32 1.86
N GLY A 143 9.35 -9.63 2.01
CA GLY A 143 8.84 -10.53 3.04
C GLY A 143 9.50 -11.89 3.01
N PHE A 144 9.68 -12.52 4.18
CA PHE A 144 10.31 -13.84 4.41
C PHE A 144 11.37 -14.23 3.36
N GLY A 145 12.61 -13.81 3.59
CA GLY A 145 13.73 -14.04 2.67
C GLY A 145 14.10 -15.50 2.43
N PHE A 146 13.69 -16.44 3.30
CA PHE A 146 14.16 -17.82 3.20
C PHE A 146 13.08 -18.89 3.43
N PRO A 147 12.51 -19.40 2.33
CA PRO A 147 11.96 -20.74 2.29
C PRO A 147 12.92 -21.78 1.70
N ILE A 148 14.14 -21.41 1.30
CA ILE A 148 15.07 -22.31 0.60
C ILE A 148 16.18 -22.76 1.54
N TYR A 149 16.07 -23.99 2.01
CA TYR A 149 17.10 -24.67 2.79
C TYR A 149 17.45 -25.96 2.08
N PHE A 150 18.73 -26.14 1.71
CA PHE A 150 19.24 -27.38 1.13
C PHE A 150 19.84 -28.30 2.21
N GLY A 151 19.99 -29.59 1.89
CA GLY A 151 20.71 -30.52 2.75
C GLY A 151 22.18 -30.11 2.97
N PRO A 152 22.82 -30.54 4.07
CA PRO A 152 24.25 -30.32 4.34
C PRO A 152 25.18 -30.62 3.15
N GLU A 153 24.82 -31.62 2.34
CA GLU A 153 25.57 -32.07 1.17
C GLU A 153 25.67 -30.98 0.10
N PHE A 154 24.61 -30.20 -0.09
CA PHE A 154 24.58 -29.07 -1.03
C PHE A 154 25.59 -27.99 -0.65
N TYR A 155 25.67 -27.68 0.65
CA TYR A 155 26.64 -26.73 1.18
C TYR A 155 28.05 -27.33 1.27
N GLY A 156 28.18 -28.66 1.08
CA GLY A 156 29.44 -29.37 1.01
C GLY A 156 30.03 -29.68 2.39
N TYR A 157 29.24 -29.88 3.43
CA TYR A 157 29.74 -30.43 4.68
C TYR A 157 29.02 -31.74 5.02
N LEU A 158 29.81 -32.76 5.38
CA LEU A 158 29.32 -34.00 5.97
C LEU A 158 29.26 -33.78 7.47
N LEU A 159 28.06 -33.81 8.06
CA LEU A 159 27.94 -33.78 9.52
C LEU A 159 28.45 -35.12 10.06
N THR A 160 29.63 -35.14 10.66
CA THR A 160 30.20 -36.33 11.32
C THR A 160 29.38 -36.79 12.53
N ILE A 161 28.64 -35.87 13.17
CA ILE A 161 27.62 -36.15 14.22
C ILE A 161 26.20 -36.18 13.60
N GLY A 162 26.13 -36.25 12.26
CA GLY A 162 24.95 -36.01 11.44
C GLY A 162 23.76 -36.87 11.78
N LYS A 163 23.93 -38.13 12.17
CA LYS A 163 22.80 -39.00 12.58
C LYS A 163 22.07 -38.52 13.84
N ILE A 164 22.76 -37.84 14.77
CA ILE A 164 22.17 -37.37 16.04
C ILE A 164 21.48 -36.01 15.85
N LEU A 165 22.05 -35.13 15.02
CA LEU A 165 21.50 -33.79 14.74
C LEU A 165 20.61 -33.74 13.48
N GLU A 166 20.64 -34.76 12.62
CA GLU A 166 19.77 -34.91 11.43
C GLU A 166 18.30 -34.76 11.79
N PRO A 167 17.78 -35.40 12.85
CA PRO A 167 16.40 -35.23 13.25
C PRO A 167 16.09 -33.77 13.54
N LEU A 168 17.03 -33.03 14.13
CA LEU A 168 16.89 -31.61 14.49
C LEU A 168 16.91 -30.71 13.24
N PHE A 169 17.80 -30.97 12.27
CA PHE A 169 17.82 -30.27 10.99
C PHE A 169 16.62 -30.61 10.10
N LYS A 170 16.22 -31.89 10.02
CA LYS A 170 14.99 -32.34 9.34
C LYS A 170 13.75 -31.76 10.01
N TRP A 171 13.73 -31.68 11.34
CA TRP A 171 12.64 -31.07 12.11
C TRP A 171 12.59 -29.56 11.87
N SER A 172 13.72 -28.85 11.88
CA SER A 172 13.76 -27.43 11.49
C SER A 172 13.25 -27.22 10.07
N HIS A 173 13.69 -28.04 9.12
CA HIS A 173 13.22 -28.00 7.74
C HIS A 173 11.71 -28.26 7.64
N THR A 174 11.22 -29.28 8.35
CA THR A 174 9.81 -29.68 8.33
C THR A 174 8.93 -28.62 8.98
N ILE A 175 9.39 -27.98 10.06
CA ILE A 175 8.66 -26.88 10.70
C ILE A 175 8.68 -25.63 9.85
N CYS A 176 9.81 -25.23 9.27
CA CYS A 176 9.86 -24.09 8.35
C CYS A 176 8.91 -24.32 7.16
N HIS A 177 8.97 -25.51 6.57
CA HIS A 177 8.13 -25.88 5.44
C HIS A 177 6.65 -25.92 5.82
N ARG A 178 6.30 -26.56 6.94
CA ARG A 178 4.92 -26.62 7.43
C ARG A 178 4.39 -25.28 7.91
N ALA A 179 5.22 -24.44 8.52
CA ALA A 179 4.86 -23.07 8.88
C ALA A 179 4.59 -22.24 7.63
N ASN A 180 5.46 -22.33 6.61
CA ASN A 180 5.23 -21.66 5.34
C ASN A 180 3.98 -22.17 4.62
N GLN A 181 3.72 -23.48 4.63
CA GLN A 181 2.48 -24.07 4.10
C GLN A 181 1.24 -23.62 4.88
N ALA A 182 1.27 -23.64 6.21
CA ALA A 182 0.16 -23.20 7.06
C ALA A 182 -0.13 -21.71 6.84
N ILE A 183 0.93 -20.89 6.79
CA ILE A 183 0.86 -19.48 6.47
C ILE A 183 0.30 -19.25 5.05
N PHE A 184 0.68 -20.06 4.07
CA PHE A 184 0.15 -20.01 2.70
C PHE A 184 -1.31 -20.43 2.65
N LEU A 185 -1.72 -21.48 3.36
CA LEU A 185 -3.10 -21.96 3.44
C LEU A 185 -4.01 -20.94 4.14
N VAL A 186 -3.55 -20.36 5.25
CA VAL A 186 -4.21 -19.25 5.94
C VAL A 186 -4.26 -18.03 5.01
N GLY A 187 -3.16 -17.67 4.35
CA GLY A 187 -3.10 -16.58 3.39
C GLY A 187 -4.10 -16.76 2.24
N LYS A 188 -4.23 -17.97 1.69
CA LYS A 188 -5.21 -18.33 0.66
C LYS A 188 -6.64 -18.21 1.16
N LYS A 189 -6.93 -18.65 2.40
CA LYS A 189 -8.25 -18.53 3.03
C LYS A 189 -8.68 -17.07 3.22
N TYR A 190 -7.72 -16.17 3.49
CA TYR A 190 -7.97 -14.74 3.73
C TYR A 190 -7.65 -13.84 2.54
N GLY A 191 -7.38 -14.39 1.35
CA GLY A 191 -7.07 -13.60 0.15
C GLY A 191 -5.80 -12.73 0.27
N ILE A 192 -4.87 -13.07 1.16
CA ILE A 192 -3.64 -12.30 1.40
C ILE A 192 -2.68 -12.55 0.23
N LYS A 193 -2.53 -11.53 -0.64
CA LYS A 193 -1.56 -11.55 -1.75
C LYS A 193 -0.14 -11.46 -1.18
N ARG A 194 0.54 -12.61 -1.04
CA ARG A 194 1.95 -12.66 -0.64
C ARG A 194 2.83 -12.79 -1.88
N HIS A 195 3.96 -12.08 -1.90
CA HIS A 195 5.00 -12.21 -2.93
C HIS A 195 4.60 -11.70 -4.30
N HIS A 196 4.24 -10.42 -4.33
CA HIS A 196 3.90 -9.70 -5.55
C HIS A 196 5.06 -8.83 -6.03
N PRO A 197 5.10 -8.54 -7.34
CA PRO A 197 5.92 -7.44 -7.87
C PRO A 197 5.44 -6.11 -7.31
N GLY A 198 6.37 -5.18 -7.09
CA GLY A 198 6.11 -3.85 -6.57
C GLY A 198 5.74 -3.81 -5.09
N GLU A 199 6.59 -3.23 -4.26
CA GLU A 199 6.31 -2.98 -2.84
C GLU A 199 6.63 -1.52 -2.49
N PHE A 200 5.67 -0.84 -1.83
CA PHE A 200 5.84 0.51 -1.32
C PHE A 200 5.93 0.46 0.19
N GLU A 201 7.09 0.84 0.72
CA GLU A 201 7.31 0.96 2.15
C GLU A 201 7.51 2.40 2.54
N SER A 202 7.09 2.77 3.74
CA SER A 202 7.15 4.15 4.20
C SER A 202 7.87 4.30 5.52
N VAL A 203 8.35 5.50 5.79
CA VAL A 203 8.97 5.89 7.05
C VAL A 203 8.48 7.28 7.39
N ILE A 204 8.18 7.53 8.66
CA ILE A 204 7.71 8.84 9.10
C ILE A 204 8.77 9.49 9.97
N ILE A 205 9.10 10.73 9.67
CA ILE A 205 9.89 11.62 10.52
C ILE A 205 9.03 12.82 10.87
N SER A 206 8.75 13.03 12.14
CA SER A 206 7.93 14.13 12.63
C SER A 206 8.81 15.18 13.29
N GLU A 207 8.65 16.43 12.87
CA GLU A 207 9.21 17.61 13.50
C GLU A 207 8.26 18.10 14.60
N TYR A 208 8.78 18.27 15.81
CA TYR A 208 8.06 18.84 16.95
C TYR A 208 8.60 20.23 17.31
N GLU A 209 7.90 20.90 18.22
CA GLU A 209 8.42 22.07 18.94
C GLU A 209 9.84 21.85 19.49
N ASN A 210 10.60 22.95 19.62
CA ASN A 210 12.03 22.94 19.99
C ASN A 210 12.92 22.11 19.04
N ASN A 211 12.49 22.00 17.78
CA ASN A 211 13.17 21.28 16.70
C ASN A 211 13.53 19.83 17.05
N MET A 212 12.64 19.18 17.81
CA MET A 212 12.80 17.78 18.18
C MET A 212 12.26 16.89 17.06
N PHE A 213 13.11 16.02 16.53
CA PHE A 213 12.72 15.06 15.50
C PHE A 213 12.45 13.69 16.12
N LYS A 214 11.32 13.10 15.77
CA LYS A 214 10.96 11.72 16.14
C LYS A 214 10.67 10.89 14.90
N GLY A 215 11.14 9.65 14.89
CA GLY A 215 11.02 8.73 13.78
C GLY A 215 10.08 7.59 14.12
N THR A 216 9.20 7.24 13.20
CA THR A 216 8.30 6.11 13.32
C THR A 216 8.57 5.13 12.20
N ASP A 217 8.97 3.91 12.57
CA ASP A 217 9.06 2.79 11.63
C ASP A 217 7.63 2.38 11.24
N THR A 218 7.35 2.21 9.95
CA THR A 218 6.05 1.69 9.51
C THR A 218 6.18 0.22 9.17
N LEU A 219 5.33 -0.62 9.76
CA LEU A 219 5.10 -1.97 9.27
C LEU A 219 4.01 -1.94 8.20
N LEU A 220 4.13 -2.80 7.18
CA LEU A 220 3.07 -3.21 6.25
C LEU A 220 1.92 -2.22 6.13
N HIS A 221 1.98 -1.29 5.18
CA HIS A 221 0.79 -0.50 4.84
C HIS A 221 0.28 0.34 6.02
N GLY A 222 1.22 0.96 6.76
CA GLY A 222 0.93 2.02 7.74
C GLY A 222 0.60 1.56 9.15
N TYR A 223 0.90 0.33 9.55
CA TYR A 223 0.74 -0.07 10.95
C TYR A 223 1.96 0.34 11.78
N PHE A 224 1.73 1.04 12.89
CA PHE A 224 2.76 1.34 13.87
C PHE A 224 2.91 0.20 14.86
N THR A 225 4.15 -0.18 15.14
CA THR A 225 4.44 -1.19 16.17
C THR A 225 4.92 -0.64 17.49
N GLN A 226 5.42 0.59 17.50
CA GLN A 226 6.18 1.13 18.64
C GLN A 226 6.00 2.64 18.75
N ASP A 227 6.27 3.16 19.94
CA ASP A 227 6.34 4.59 20.18
C ASP A 227 7.39 5.25 19.25
N PRO A 228 7.14 6.50 18.80
CA PRO A 228 8.10 7.21 17.97
C PRO A 228 9.48 7.33 18.64
N LYS A 229 10.51 6.88 17.94
CA LYS A 229 11.90 6.95 18.39
C LYS A 229 12.38 8.40 18.36
N LYS A 230 12.90 8.92 19.47
CA LYS A 230 13.56 10.24 19.47
C LYS A 230 14.80 10.17 18.58
N LEU A 231 14.83 10.90 17.46
CA LEU A 231 15.98 10.95 16.54
C LEU A 231 17.05 11.91 17.05
N GLY A 232 16.64 13.10 17.47
CA GLY A 232 17.55 14.13 17.98
C GLY A 232 16.87 15.49 18.02
N VAL A 233 17.65 16.51 18.35
CA VAL A 233 17.28 17.92 18.16
C VAL A 233 18.21 18.43 17.06
N TYR A 234 17.63 18.86 15.96
CA TYR A 234 18.38 19.31 14.77
C TYR A 234 17.80 20.64 14.30
N SER A 235 18.55 21.47 13.60
CA SER A 235 18.05 22.75 13.11
C SER A 235 16.96 22.58 12.04
N ASN A 236 17.04 21.53 11.22
CA ASN A 236 16.13 21.27 10.12
C ASN A 236 16.12 19.77 9.70
N LEU A 237 15.28 19.44 8.71
CA LEU A 237 15.17 18.08 8.17
C LEU A 237 16.46 17.61 7.49
N ASP A 238 17.18 18.48 6.79
CA ASP A 238 18.39 18.09 6.05
C ASP A 238 19.49 17.64 7.01
N GLU A 239 19.73 18.40 8.09
CA GLU A 239 20.61 18.00 9.18
C GLU A 239 20.14 16.69 9.84
N THR A 240 18.83 16.49 9.98
CA THR A 240 18.28 15.23 10.47
C THR A 240 18.66 14.07 9.54
N LEU A 241 18.50 14.23 8.22
CA LEU A 241 18.79 13.22 7.20
C LEU A 241 20.29 12.88 7.09
N GLU A 242 21.17 13.83 7.37
CA GLU A 242 22.62 13.58 7.44
C GLU A 242 23.02 12.68 8.61
N ASN A 243 22.30 12.80 9.73
CA ASN A 243 22.56 12.14 11.01
C ASN A 243 21.76 10.84 11.23
N ILE A 244 20.94 10.44 10.26
CA ILE A 244 20.23 9.16 10.29
C ILE A 244 20.58 8.32 9.07
N MET A 245 20.14 7.07 9.12
CA MET A 245 20.19 6.14 8.00
C MET A 245 18.88 5.36 7.97
N PHE A 246 18.29 5.25 6.79
CA PHE A 246 17.15 4.37 6.58
C PHE A 246 17.64 2.94 6.51
N SER A 247 16.93 1.99 7.10
CA SER A 247 17.29 0.58 7.04
C SER A 247 16.07 -0.30 6.82
N TYR A 248 16.31 -1.56 6.52
CA TYR A 248 15.29 -2.60 6.46
C TYR A 248 15.93 -3.91 6.88
N SER A 249 15.13 -4.80 7.46
CA SER A 249 15.55 -6.18 7.69
C SER A 249 14.92 -7.06 6.63
N ILE A 250 15.64 -8.09 6.17
CA ILE A 250 15.00 -9.10 5.33
C ILE A 250 14.09 -9.96 6.21
N GLY A 251 12.85 -10.16 5.76
CA GLY A 251 11.79 -10.77 6.54
C GLY A 251 10.87 -9.76 7.22
N ASP A 252 11.32 -8.51 7.39
CA ASP A 252 10.48 -7.39 7.81
C ASP A 252 9.91 -6.70 6.57
N HIS A 253 8.60 -6.48 6.57
CA HIS A 253 7.90 -5.68 5.57
C HIS A 253 7.85 -4.22 6.03
N ALA A 254 9.02 -3.66 6.34
CA ALA A 254 9.13 -2.36 6.96
C ALA A 254 10.46 -1.70 6.63
N MET A 255 10.39 -0.40 6.38
CA MET A 255 11.55 0.48 6.43
C MET A 255 11.64 1.07 7.84
N ASN A 256 12.86 1.17 8.35
CA ASN A 256 13.18 1.61 9.70
C ASN A 256 14.11 2.82 9.65
N ILE A 257 14.18 3.55 10.75
CA ILE A 257 15.17 4.63 10.96
C ILE A 257 16.19 4.21 12.00
N GLU A 258 17.46 4.40 11.67
CA GLU A 258 18.60 4.20 12.55
C GLU A 258 19.42 5.48 12.70
N LYS A 259 19.93 5.75 13.91
CA LYS A 259 20.86 6.86 14.16
C LYS A 259 22.31 6.56 13.77
N ARG A 260 22.64 5.28 13.55
CA ARG A 260 24.03 4.83 13.40
C ARG A 260 24.43 4.85 11.93
N VAL A 261 25.04 5.95 11.48
CA VAL A 261 25.40 6.19 10.08
C VAL A 261 26.65 5.41 9.62
N GLN A 262 27.43 4.81 10.53
CA GLN A 262 28.70 4.12 10.20
C GLN A 262 28.55 2.71 9.56
N LYS A 263 27.34 2.28 9.21
CA LYS A 263 27.13 0.98 8.54
C LYS A 263 27.35 1.13 7.03
N PRO A 264 27.71 0.04 6.31
CA PRO A 264 27.70 0.05 4.85
C PRO A 264 26.34 0.53 4.33
N SER A 265 26.36 1.49 3.41
CA SER A 265 25.16 2.13 2.88
C SER A 265 25.26 2.41 1.39
N ILE A 266 24.11 2.56 0.74
CA ILE A 266 23.98 3.13 -0.61
C ILE A 266 23.25 4.47 -0.51
N ASN A 267 23.60 5.37 -1.41
CA ASN A 267 22.83 6.59 -1.62
C ASN A 267 21.82 6.35 -2.72
N ILE A 268 20.56 6.68 -2.46
CA ILE A 268 19.52 6.68 -3.48
C ILE A 268 18.96 8.09 -3.67
N PRO A 269 18.51 8.45 -4.89
CA PRO A 269 17.82 9.71 -5.14
C PRO A 269 16.58 9.89 -4.26
N LEU A 270 16.44 11.08 -3.68
CA LEU A 270 15.26 11.53 -2.97
C LEU A 270 14.56 12.63 -3.76
N MET A 271 13.33 12.37 -4.18
CA MET A 271 12.45 13.35 -4.77
C MET A 271 11.74 14.12 -3.67
N THR A 272 12.08 15.40 -3.51
CA THR A 272 11.55 16.24 -2.42
C THR A 272 10.09 16.63 -2.64
N HIS A 273 9.39 17.00 -1.55
CA HIS A 273 8.01 17.50 -1.64
C HIS A 273 7.88 18.68 -2.61
N ASP A 274 8.82 19.62 -2.57
CA ASP A 274 8.77 20.83 -3.37
C ASP A 274 8.96 20.50 -4.86
N TYR A 275 9.78 19.49 -5.17
CA TYR A 275 9.89 18.94 -6.53
C TYR A 275 8.58 18.27 -6.99
N ILE A 276 7.94 17.48 -6.13
CA ILE A 276 6.67 16.82 -6.46
C ILE A 276 5.59 17.85 -6.78
N VAL A 277 5.49 18.91 -5.97
CA VAL A 277 4.56 20.03 -6.21
C VAL A 277 4.86 20.69 -7.55
N LYS A 278 6.12 21.02 -7.83
CA LYS A 278 6.51 21.71 -9.07
C LYS A 278 6.27 20.87 -10.32
N LYS A 279 6.62 19.58 -10.28
CA LYS A 279 6.60 18.70 -11.46
C LYS A 279 5.24 18.07 -11.73
N TYR A 280 4.55 17.64 -10.68
CA TYR A 280 3.31 16.88 -10.79
C TYR A 280 2.06 17.68 -10.39
N ASN A 281 2.22 18.91 -9.88
CA ASN A 281 1.14 19.74 -9.36
C ASN A 281 0.32 19.05 -8.24
N VAL A 282 1.00 18.23 -7.43
CA VAL A 282 0.38 17.49 -6.32
C VAL A 282 0.88 18.09 -5.00
N ASN A 283 -0.03 18.73 -4.26
CA ASN A 283 0.25 19.35 -2.97
C ASN A 283 -0.67 18.79 -1.86
N PHE A 284 -0.32 17.61 -1.38
CA PHE A 284 -1.04 16.98 -0.27
C PHE A 284 -1.01 17.79 1.02
N TYR A 285 0.06 18.56 1.27
CA TYR A 285 0.19 19.39 2.48
C TYR A 285 -0.91 20.45 2.54
N LYS A 286 -1.10 21.21 1.46
CA LYS A 286 -2.15 22.24 1.36
C LYS A 286 -3.53 21.63 1.46
N TYR A 287 -3.77 20.53 0.75
CA TYR A 287 -5.04 19.80 0.82
C TYR A 287 -5.39 19.37 2.26
N LEU A 288 -4.42 18.78 2.97
CA LEU A 288 -4.64 18.27 4.33
C LEU A 288 -4.81 19.36 5.38
N LYS A 289 -4.25 20.56 5.17
CA LYS A 289 -4.58 21.71 6.03
C LYS A 289 -6.08 22.02 6.01
N ASN A 290 -6.69 22.01 4.83
CA ASN A 290 -8.12 22.25 4.68
C ASN A 290 -8.94 21.11 5.26
N LEU A 291 -8.52 19.86 5.05
CA LEU A 291 -9.16 18.69 5.66
C LEU A 291 -9.16 18.77 7.21
N ILE A 292 -8.04 19.19 7.81
CA ILE A 292 -7.94 19.40 9.27
C ILE A 292 -8.83 20.56 9.73
N ALA A 293 -8.91 21.65 8.96
CA ALA A 293 -9.81 22.77 9.26
C ALA A 293 -11.29 22.30 9.29
N ILE A 294 -11.70 21.49 8.33
CA ILE A 294 -13.04 20.88 8.28
C ILE A 294 -13.28 19.97 9.48
N LYS A 295 -12.31 19.12 9.83
CA LYS A 295 -12.41 18.31 11.05
C LYS A 295 -12.64 19.18 12.29
N ASN A 296 -11.92 20.29 12.43
CA ASN A 296 -12.09 21.20 13.57
C ASN A 296 -13.47 21.87 13.56
N LEU A 297 -13.99 22.24 12.39
CA LEU A 297 -15.34 22.74 12.22
C LEU A 297 -16.39 21.70 12.67
N LEU A 298 -16.27 20.45 12.19
CA LEU A 298 -17.13 19.35 12.58
C LEU A 298 -17.12 19.13 14.11
N ILE A 299 -15.95 19.13 14.75
CA ILE A 299 -15.83 19.00 16.21
C ILE A 299 -16.60 20.11 16.92
N LYS A 300 -16.42 21.37 16.49
CA LYS A 300 -17.12 22.53 17.07
C LYS A 300 -18.64 22.38 16.96
N LYS A 301 -19.14 21.96 15.80
CA LYS A 301 -20.58 21.75 15.56
C LYS A 301 -21.13 20.56 16.36
N ILE A 302 -20.40 19.44 16.43
CA ILE A 302 -20.78 18.30 17.27
C ILE A 302 -20.92 18.71 18.73
N LEU A 303 -19.97 19.48 19.28
CA LEU A 303 -20.04 19.96 20.66
C LEU A 303 -21.26 20.88 20.88
N LEU A 304 -21.53 21.77 19.93
CA LEU A 304 -22.71 22.64 19.95
C LEU A 304 -24.00 21.82 20.02
N TYR A 305 -24.19 20.86 19.11
CA TYR A 305 -25.39 20.02 19.07
C TYR A 305 -25.50 19.07 20.27
N LYS A 306 -24.39 18.55 20.80
CA LYS A 306 -24.39 17.78 22.05
C LYS A 306 -24.86 18.64 23.24
N LYS A 307 -24.45 19.92 23.29
CA LYS A 307 -24.90 20.88 24.31
C LYS A 307 -26.40 21.18 24.18
N GLN A 308 -26.85 21.54 22.98
CA GLN A 308 -28.27 21.80 22.70
C GLN A 308 -29.15 20.58 23.01
N ARG A 309 -28.72 19.38 22.59
CA ARG A 309 -29.39 18.12 22.94
C ARG A 309 -29.51 17.91 24.45
N LYS A 310 -28.43 18.16 25.20
CA LYS A 310 -28.43 18.04 26.67
C LYS A 310 -29.41 19.02 27.30
N GLU A 311 -29.45 20.26 26.82
CA GLU A 311 -30.34 21.32 27.29
C GLU A 311 -31.83 20.98 27.04
N TYR A 312 -32.16 20.51 25.84
CA TYR A 312 -33.52 20.06 25.53
C TYR A 312 -33.95 18.89 26.42
N ILE A 313 -33.05 17.93 26.69
CA ILE A 313 -33.34 16.81 27.60
C ILE A 313 -33.51 17.32 29.05
N SER A 314 -32.71 18.30 29.49
CA SER A 314 -32.89 18.88 30.83
C SER A 314 -34.14 19.73 30.97
N ASN A 315 -34.69 20.26 29.88
CA ASN A 315 -35.94 21.03 29.94
C ASN A 315 -37.19 20.14 30.00
N LEU A 316 -37.06 18.83 29.74
CA LEU A 316 -38.15 17.86 29.93
C LEU A 316 -38.48 17.65 31.41
N LYS A 317 -39.77 17.48 31.73
CA LYS A 317 -40.22 17.09 33.08
C LYS A 317 -39.66 15.71 33.45
N ARG A 318 -39.52 15.42 34.76
CA ARG A 318 -38.91 14.15 35.25
C ARG A 318 -39.56 12.89 34.64
N ILE A 319 -40.89 12.86 34.54
CA ILE A 319 -41.65 11.75 33.93
C ILE A 319 -41.35 11.63 32.43
N GLU A 320 -41.18 12.76 31.74
CA GLU A 320 -40.90 12.80 30.30
C GLU A 320 -39.49 12.35 29.98
N ARG A 321 -38.51 12.66 30.85
CA ARG A 321 -37.15 12.10 30.72
C ARG A 321 -37.14 10.58 30.84
N ILE A 322 -37.93 10.02 31.76
CA ILE A 322 -38.05 8.56 31.92
C ILE A 322 -38.70 7.95 30.68
N LYS A 323 -39.81 8.52 30.20
CA LYS A 323 -40.47 8.08 28.94
C LYS A 323 -39.53 8.15 27.75
N PHE A 324 -38.79 9.25 27.59
CA PHE A 324 -37.78 9.40 26.54
C PHE A 324 -36.72 8.30 26.59
N ARG A 325 -36.21 7.94 27.78
CA ARG A 325 -35.23 6.86 27.92
C ARG A 325 -35.80 5.48 27.56
N ILE A 326 -37.07 5.22 27.90
CA ILE A 326 -37.76 3.98 27.54
C ILE A 326 -38.01 3.92 26.02
N ASP A 327 -38.44 5.02 25.41
CA ASP A 327 -38.64 5.09 23.96
C ASP A 327 -37.30 4.95 23.21
N GLN A 328 -36.23 5.54 23.77
CA GLN A 328 -34.86 5.37 23.27
C GLN A 328 -34.39 3.90 23.36
N SER A 329 -34.66 3.20 24.47
CA SER A 329 -34.28 1.79 24.57
C SER A 329 -35.09 0.90 23.61
N LYS A 330 -36.38 1.20 23.41
CA LYS A 330 -37.23 0.47 22.45
C LYS A 330 -36.76 0.63 21.01
N THR A 331 -36.34 1.84 20.63
CA THR A 331 -35.73 2.10 19.31
C THR A 331 -34.42 1.35 19.10
N PHE A 332 -33.61 1.17 20.16
CA PHE A 332 -32.42 0.32 20.07
C PHE A 332 -32.75 -1.17 19.91
N SER A 333 -33.79 -1.66 20.59
CA SER A 333 -34.21 -3.07 20.49
C SER A 333 -34.98 -3.38 19.19
N VAL A 334 -35.70 -2.41 18.64
CA VAL A 334 -36.51 -2.54 17.42
C VAL A 334 -36.30 -1.28 16.56
N PRO A 335 -35.35 -1.31 15.61
CA PRO A 335 -34.96 -0.14 14.82
C PRO A 335 -36.07 0.50 13.96
N SER A 336 -37.18 -0.22 13.72
CA SER A 336 -38.34 0.26 12.95
C SER A 336 -39.31 1.15 13.73
N LEU A 337 -39.23 1.18 15.06
CA LEU A 337 -40.09 2.04 15.88
C LEU A 337 -39.58 3.48 15.83
N LYS A 338 -40.38 4.43 15.33
CA LYS A 338 -40.03 5.87 15.38
C LYS A 338 -40.27 6.42 16.79
N LEU A 339 -39.35 7.26 17.28
CA LEU A 339 -39.55 8.04 18.50
C LEU A 339 -40.78 8.94 18.36
N SER A 340 -41.47 9.18 19.48
CA SER A 340 -42.60 10.12 19.51
C SER A 340 -42.22 11.48 18.90
N GLN A 341 -43.13 12.08 18.10
CA GLN A 341 -42.96 13.42 17.52
C GLN A 341 -42.58 14.48 18.58
N ARG A 342 -42.97 14.26 19.84
CA ARG A 342 -42.63 15.11 20.98
C ARG A 342 -41.11 15.23 21.24
N TYR A 343 -40.31 14.26 20.81
CA TYR A 343 -38.85 14.26 20.96
C TYR A 343 -38.11 14.53 19.64
N SER A 344 -38.83 14.95 18.59
CA SER A 344 -38.29 15.22 17.24
C SER A 344 -37.05 16.11 17.26
N LYS A 345 -37.04 17.19 18.05
CA LYS A 345 -35.88 18.09 18.15
C LYS A 345 -34.63 17.42 18.75
N ILE A 346 -34.81 16.58 19.77
CA ILE A 346 -33.72 15.80 20.37
C ILE A 346 -33.18 14.77 19.37
N GLN A 347 -34.07 14.18 18.56
CA GLN A 347 -33.71 13.25 17.50
C GLN A 347 -32.96 13.96 16.36
N GLU A 348 -33.44 15.11 15.91
CA GLU A 348 -32.77 15.96 14.90
C GLU A 348 -31.33 16.26 15.32
N TYR A 349 -31.09 16.73 16.55
CA TYR A 349 -29.73 16.96 17.06
C TYR A 349 -28.90 15.69 17.15
N SER A 350 -29.53 14.55 17.46
CA SER A 350 -28.83 13.26 17.50
C SER A 350 -28.40 12.82 16.09
N LEU A 351 -29.23 13.07 15.07
CA LEU A 351 -28.93 12.78 13.67
C LEU A 351 -27.81 13.68 13.15
N HIS A 352 -27.84 14.98 13.43
CA HIS A 352 -26.74 15.90 13.13
C HIS A 352 -25.41 15.42 13.72
N VAL A 353 -25.39 15.07 15.01
CA VAL A 353 -24.19 14.55 15.68
C VAL A 353 -23.71 13.27 15.02
N LYS A 354 -24.60 12.30 14.77
CA LYS A 354 -24.26 11.00 14.17
C LYS A 354 -23.67 11.17 12.76
N LEU A 355 -24.28 12.01 11.93
CA LEU A 355 -23.79 12.30 10.58
C LEU A 355 -22.40 12.93 10.63
N MET A 356 -22.21 13.98 11.44
CA MET A 356 -20.90 14.66 11.55
C MET A 356 -19.82 13.77 12.16
N GLU A 357 -20.12 12.94 13.16
CA GLU A 357 -19.18 11.96 13.71
C GLU A 357 -18.75 10.96 12.63
N ARG A 358 -19.68 10.53 11.76
CA ARG A 358 -19.35 9.65 10.65
C ARG A 358 -18.54 10.34 9.56
N LEU A 359 -18.86 11.59 9.20
CA LEU A 359 -18.04 12.38 8.28
C LEU A 359 -16.62 12.54 8.80
N MET A 360 -16.44 12.83 10.09
CA MET A 360 -15.12 12.91 10.72
C MET A 360 -14.31 11.61 10.58
N GLU A 361 -14.95 10.45 10.71
CA GLU A 361 -14.29 9.14 10.49
C GLU A 361 -13.93 8.94 9.01
N MET A 362 -14.84 9.31 8.10
CA MET A 362 -14.63 9.20 6.66
C MET A 362 -13.43 10.03 6.20
N LEU A 363 -13.23 11.25 6.71
CA LEU A 363 -12.08 12.10 6.37
C LEU A 363 -10.72 11.37 6.44
N TRP A 364 -10.58 10.36 7.29
CA TRP A 364 -9.34 9.60 7.49
C TRP A 364 -9.34 8.20 6.87
N THR A 365 -10.53 7.61 6.68
CA THR A 365 -10.72 6.21 6.28
C THR A 365 -10.99 6.02 4.80
N SER A 366 -11.51 7.04 4.11
CA SER A 366 -11.71 6.94 2.67
C SER A 366 -10.41 7.17 1.90
N PRO A 367 -10.18 6.47 0.78
CA PRO A 367 -9.05 6.75 -0.09
C PRO A 367 -9.10 8.19 -0.60
N LEU A 368 -7.96 8.88 -0.68
CA LEU A 368 -7.93 10.30 -1.03
C LEU A 368 -8.58 10.62 -2.38
N TYR A 369 -8.43 9.75 -3.38
CA TYR A 369 -9.08 9.95 -4.69
C TYR A 369 -10.60 10.03 -4.53
N THR A 370 -11.22 9.29 -3.60
CA THR A 370 -12.68 9.29 -3.35
C THR A 370 -13.23 10.65 -2.88
N HIS A 371 -12.36 11.60 -2.51
CA HIS A 371 -12.77 12.93 -2.07
C HIS A 371 -13.08 13.89 -3.23
N THR A 372 -12.74 13.54 -4.49
CA THR A 372 -13.23 14.26 -5.69
C THR A 372 -14.64 13.82 -6.11
N ILE A 373 -15.19 14.44 -7.17
CA ILE A 373 -16.31 13.94 -7.99
C ILE A 373 -15.98 12.53 -8.52
N HIS A 374 -16.87 11.55 -8.26
CA HIS A 374 -16.76 10.18 -8.80
C HIS A 374 -17.98 9.80 -9.61
N TYR A 375 -17.77 9.31 -10.83
CA TYR A 375 -18.65 8.26 -11.35
C TYR A 375 -18.18 6.95 -10.71
N PRO A 376 -18.97 6.29 -9.84
CA PRO A 376 -18.62 4.95 -9.42
C PRO A 376 -18.74 4.06 -10.66
N ILE A 377 -17.60 3.66 -11.24
CA ILE A 377 -17.59 2.47 -12.09
C ILE A 377 -17.94 1.33 -11.13
N LYS A 378 -18.97 0.55 -11.49
CA LYS A 378 -19.57 -0.55 -10.70
C LYS A 378 -18.54 -1.56 -10.13
N GLU A 379 -17.31 -1.50 -10.59
CA GLU A 379 -16.23 -2.46 -10.39
C GLU A 379 -15.01 -1.88 -9.63
N GLU A 380 -14.92 -0.55 -9.40
CA GLU A 380 -13.81 0.05 -8.62
C GLU A 380 -14.00 -0.10 -7.10
N PHE A 381 -15.20 -0.48 -6.65
CA PHE A 381 -15.49 -0.86 -5.27
C PHE A 381 -15.55 -2.39 -5.17
N ASP A 382 -14.41 -3.04 -4.85
CA ASP A 382 -14.43 -4.44 -4.43
C ASP A 382 -15.06 -4.53 -3.02
N PRO A 383 -16.27 -5.10 -2.86
CA PRO A 383 -16.99 -5.16 -1.60
C PRO A 383 -16.32 -6.05 -0.54
N GLN A 384 -15.28 -6.80 -0.88
CA GLN A 384 -14.77 -7.88 -0.04
C GLN A 384 -13.63 -7.49 0.93
N LYS A 385 -13.16 -6.23 0.97
CA LYS A 385 -12.03 -5.84 1.84
C LYS A 385 -12.32 -4.88 3.00
N THR A 386 -13.58 -4.50 3.23
CA THR A 386 -13.96 -3.71 4.42
C THR A 386 -15.13 -4.35 5.14
N SER A 387 -14.85 -5.35 5.98
CA SER A 387 -15.87 -6.09 6.73
C SER A 387 -16.58 -5.27 7.84
N GLU A 388 -16.42 -3.94 7.90
CA GLU A 388 -17.14 -3.08 8.86
C GLU A 388 -17.84 -1.85 8.25
N ASN A 389 -17.81 -1.65 6.92
CA ASN A 389 -18.55 -0.55 6.26
C ASN A 389 -19.65 -1.10 5.35
N ARG A 390 -20.67 -1.74 5.93
CA ARG A 390 -21.80 -2.33 5.19
C ARG A 390 -22.78 -1.33 4.54
N ASP A 391 -22.60 -0.02 4.74
CA ASP A 391 -23.55 0.99 4.21
C ASP A 391 -23.03 1.82 3.01
N ILE A 392 -21.84 1.53 2.48
CA ILE A 392 -21.22 2.32 1.39
C ILE A 392 -21.48 1.70 0.00
N THR A 393 -22.00 0.48 -0.09
CA THR A 393 -22.06 -0.28 -1.36
C THR A 393 -23.31 -0.05 -2.23
N ASN A 394 -24.20 0.88 -1.85
CA ASN A 394 -25.47 1.14 -2.56
C ASN A 394 -25.61 2.60 -3.03
N PHE A 395 -24.53 3.25 -3.46
CA PHE A 395 -24.66 4.56 -4.11
C PHE A 395 -25.10 4.39 -5.57
N GLU A 396 -26.06 5.19 -6.01
CA GLU A 396 -26.51 5.22 -7.41
C GLU A 396 -25.36 5.67 -8.32
N ASN A 397 -25.13 4.93 -9.41
CA ASN A 397 -24.02 5.04 -10.37
C ASN A 397 -23.97 6.36 -11.19
N THR A 398 -24.68 7.41 -10.77
CA THR A 398 -24.93 8.63 -11.54
C THR A 398 -24.56 9.92 -10.81
N SER A 399 -24.06 9.87 -9.58
CA SER A 399 -23.76 11.08 -8.80
C SER A 399 -22.47 11.77 -9.24
N ILE A 400 -22.46 13.09 -9.22
CA ILE A 400 -21.31 13.97 -9.51
C ILE A 400 -20.66 14.44 -8.18
N ASP A 401 -20.87 13.71 -7.08
CA ASP A 401 -20.49 14.16 -5.74
C ASP A 401 -19.28 13.43 -5.16
N SER A 402 -18.65 14.05 -4.16
CA SER A 402 -17.62 13.39 -3.35
C SER A 402 -18.23 12.34 -2.43
N ILE A 403 -17.41 11.40 -1.95
CA ILE A 403 -17.86 10.38 -1.01
C ILE A 403 -18.54 10.97 0.25
N PHE A 404 -18.16 12.18 0.67
CA PHE A 404 -18.75 12.87 1.81
C PHE A 404 -20.17 13.38 1.51
N LEU A 405 -20.33 14.07 0.38
CA LEU A 405 -21.61 14.63 -0.04
C LEU A 405 -22.61 13.52 -0.38
N LEU A 406 -22.13 12.46 -1.07
CA LEU A 406 -22.89 11.23 -1.29
C LEU A 406 -23.43 10.61 0.00
N TYR A 407 -22.57 10.51 1.02
CA TYR A 407 -22.97 9.97 2.30
C TYR A 407 -24.02 10.84 3.00
N ILE A 408 -23.90 12.18 2.90
CA ILE A 408 -24.89 13.11 3.44
C ILE A 408 -26.25 12.84 2.80
N THR A 409 -26.34 12.87 1.47
CA THR A 409 -27.62 12.64 0.75
C THR A 409 -28.23 11.28 1.08
N HIS A 410 -27.39 10.24 1.16
CA HIS A 410 -27.85 8.91 1.55
C HIS A 410 -28.37 8.87 2.99
N PHE A 411 -27.67 9.52 3.92
CA PHE A 411 -28.06 9.61 5.32
C PHE A 411 -29.38 10.39 5.49
N GLU A 412 -29.55 11.50 4.77
CA GLU A 412 -30.79 12.29 4.73
C GLU A 412 -31.97 11.45 4.26
N LYS A 413 -31.82 10.73 3.14
CA LYS A 413 -32.85 9.83 2.58
C LYS A 413 -33.24 8.72 3.55
N ASN A 414 -32.25 8.07 4.18
CA ASN A 414 -32.51 6.95 5.09
C ASN A 414 -33.15 7.36 6.42
N ASN A 415 -32.92 8.60 6.88
CA ASN A 415 -33.39 9.06 8.18
C ASN A 415 -34.52 10.10 8.11
N ASP A 416 -35.00 10.44 6.90
CA ASP A 416 -36.04 11.46 6.68
C ASP A 416 -35.68 12.78 7.39
N PHE A 417 -34.49 13.29 7.10
CA PHE A 417 -33.83 14.38 7.80
C PHE A 417 -33.07 15.27 6.81
N ILE A 418 -32.90 16.57 7.13
CA ILE A 418 -32.16 17.53 6.32
C ILE A 418 -30.99 18.09 7.14
N PHE A 419 -29.79 18.02 6.57
CA PHE A 419 -28.56 18.51 7.17
C PHE A 419 -28.42 20.02 6.98
N LYS A 420 -28.70 20.77 8.05
CA LYS A 420 -28.78 22.24 8.07
C LYS A 420 -27.45 23.00 8.16
N GLU A 421 -26.31 22.31 8.17
CA GLU A 421 -25.00 22.93 8.40
C GLU A 421 -24.36 23.36 7.07
N LEU A 422 -24.84 24.50 6.54
CA LEU A 422 -24.39 25.04 5.24
C LEU A 422 -22.88 25.37 5.20
N ASP A 423 -22.31 25.82 6.32
CA ASP A 423 -20.87 26.09 6.39
C ASP A 423 -20.04 24.81 6.27
N VAL A 424 -20.50 23.70 6.86
CA VAL A 424 -19.87 22.38 6.68
C VAL A 424 -19.99 21.92 5.22
N LEU A 425 -21.16 22.09 4.59
CA LEU A 425 -21.38 21.72 3.19
C LEU A 425 -20.46 22.49 2.25
N ASN A 426 -20.40 23.81 2.38
CA ASN A 426 -19.55 24.66 1.54
C ASN A 426 -18.05 24.29 1.66
N GLU A 427 -17.58 23.98 2.87
CA GLU A 427 -16.20 23.56 3.06
C GLU A 427 -15.92 22.16 2.47
N LEU A 428 -16.88 21.24 2.53
CA LEU A 428 -16.78 19.93 1.88
C LEU A 428 -16.78 20.04 0.35
N GLU A 429 -17.56 20.95 -0.22
CA GLU A 429 -17.55 21.26 -1.66
C GLU A 429 -16.20 21.85 -2.08
N ASN A 430 -15.67 22.81 -1.33
CA ASN A 430 -14.34 23.36 -1.57
C ASN A 430 -13.24 22.28 -1.47
N LEU A 431 -13.34 21.39 -0.48
CA LEU A 431 -12.42 20.26 -0.34
C LEU A 431 -12.49 19.32 -1.55
N ARG A 432 -13.71 19.04 -2.04
CA ARG A 432 -13.94 18.26 -3.27
C ARG A 432 -13.26 18.93 -4.46
N ASP A 433 -13.45 20.23 -4.66
CA ASP A 433 -12.93 20.94 -5.82
C ASP A 433 -11.40 21.01 -5.83
N ILE A 434 -10.79 21.18 -4.65
CA ILE A 434 -9.33 21.13 -4.50
C ILE A 434 -8.79 19.72 -4.81
N MET A 435 -9.41 18.67 -4.25
CA MET A 435 -9.00 17.30 -4.57
C MET A 435 -9.22 16.99 -6.04
N GLY A 436 -10.35 17.39 -6.62
CA GLY A 436 -10.66 17.16 -8.02
C GLY A 436 -9.69 17.85 -8.95
N THR A 437 -9.35 19.10 -8.69
CA THR A 437 -8.29 19.80 -9.44
C THR A 437 -6.97 19.05 -9.37
N MET A 438 -6.55 18.65 -8.17
CA MET A 438 -5.27 17.96 -7.96
C MET A 438 -5.25 16.55 -8.59
N TRP A 439 -6.30 15.76 -8.38
CA TRP A 439 -6.42 14.39 -8.87
C TRP A 439 -6.65 14.33 -10.37
N LEU A 440 -7.59 15.09 -10.93
CA LEU A 440 -7.88 15.09 -12.36
C LEU A 440 -6.67 15.57 -13.15
N TYR A 441 -6.01 16.65 -12.70
CA TYR A 441 -4.79 17.12 -13.33
C TYR A 441 -3.70 16.04 -13.34
N PHE A 442 -3.48 15.39 -12.18
CA PHE A 442 -2.51 14.33 -12.07
C PHE A 442 -2.86 13.12 -12.96
N LYS A 443 -4.12 12.69 -12.94
CA LYS A 443 -4.63 11.57 -13.71
C LYS A 443 -4.47 11.82 -15.21
N GLU A 444 -4.96 12.95 -15.70
CA GLU A 444 -4.95 13.28 -17.13
C GLU A 444 -3.55 13.54 -17.67
N LYS A 445 -2.73 14.28 -16.93
CA LYS A 445 -1.41 14.70 -17.42
C LYS A 445 -0.33 13.64 -17.20
N HIS A 446 -0.34 12.94 -16.07
CA HIS A 446 0.76 12.09 -15.65
C HIS A 446 0.38 10.61 -15.66
N PHE A 447 -0.74 10.23 -15.07
CA PHE A 447 -1.13 8.82 -14.99
C PHE A 447 -1.48 8.25 -16.37
N ASN A 448 -2.33 8.94 -17.15
CA ASN A 448 -2.67 8.53 -18.52
C ASN A 448 -1.44 8.49 -19.43
N TYR A 449 -0.50 9.42 -19.26
CA TYR A 449 0.81 9.35 -19.92
C TYR A 449 1.59 8.09 -19.53
N ALA A 450 1.64 7.78 -18.23
CA ALA A 450 2.32 6.58 -17.74
C ALA A 450 1.69 5.30 -18.32
N LEU A 451 0.36 5.20 -18.34
CA LEU A 451 -0.35 4.07 -18.96
C LEU A 451 -0.01 3.91 -20.44
N LYS A 452 -0.02 5.01 -21.21
CA LYS A 452 0.40 5.01 -22.63
C LYS A 452 1.84 4.51 -22.79
N LYS A 453 2.75 4.95 -21.93
CA LYS A 453 4.15 4.50 -21.93
C LYS A 453 4.28 3.03 -21.54
N LEU A 454 3.49 2.53 -20.60
CA LEU A 454 3.48 1.09 -20.28
C LEU A 454 3.04 0.23 -21.47
N ASN A 455 2.11 0.71 -22.28
CA ASN A 455 1.75 0.01 -23.53
C ASN A 455 2.90 -0.02 -24.54
N THR A 456 3.75 1.01 -24.57
CA THR A 456 5.00 0.95 -25.37
C THR A 456 6.01 -0.03 -24.77
N LEU A 457 6.10 -0.08 -23.44
CA LEU A 457 7.01 -1.00 -22.74
C LEU A 457 6.59 -2.46 -22.93
N SER A 458 5.29 -2.73 -23.02
CA SER A 458 4.75 -4.09 -23.16
C SER A 458 5.07 -4.72 -24.53
N THR A 459 5.31 -3.91 -25.56
CA THR A 459 5.70 -4.36 -26.90
C THR A 459 7.22 -4.48 -27.07
N LEU A 460 8.00 -4.09 -26.06
CA LEU A 460 9.47 -4.15 -26.11
C LEU A 460 9.95 -5.60 -26.05
N SER A 461 10.62 -6.05 -27.12
CA SER A 461 11.25 -7.38 -27.16
C SER A 461 12.42 -7.48 -26.18
N LEU A 462 12.49 -8.60 -25.46
CA LEU A 462 13.60 -8.93 -24.55
C LEU A 462 14.95 -9.06 -25.26
N ASP A 463 14.91 -9.42 -26.55
CA ASP A 463 16.10 -9.59 -27.40
C ASP A 463 16.63 -8.26 -27.94
N ASN A 464 15.94 -7.15 -27.67
CA ASN A 464 16.43 -5.82 -28.04
C ASN A 464 17.76 -5.51 -27.31
N TYR A 465 18.78 -5.09 -28.08
CA TYR A 465 20.09 -4.71 -27.56
C TYR A 465 20.00 -3.60 -26.51
N ASP A 466 19.15 -2.60 -26.74
CA ASP A 466 18.95 -1.46 -25.85
C ASP A 466 17.92 -1.72 -24.73
N TYR A 467 17.42 -2.95 -24.57
CA TYR A 467 16.36 -3.28 -23.60
C TYR A 467 16.65 -2.73 -22.20
N ASN A 468 17.84 -2.99 -21.66
CA ASN A 468 18.19 -2.56 -20.30
C ASN A 468 18.20 -1.04 -20.17
N LYS A 469 18.71 -0.32 -21.18
CA LYS A 469 18.76 1.14 -21.21
C LYS A 469 17.35 1.72 -21.26
N ILE A 470 16.51 1.22 -22.17
CA ILE A 470 15.11 1.66 -22.33
C ILE A 470 14.34 1.39 -21.04
N VAL A 471 14.38 0.16 -20.51
CA VAL A 471 13.68 -0.20 -19.27
C VAL A 471 14.12 0.69 -18.10
N ASN A 472 15.43 0.98 -17.98
CA ASN A 472 15.94 1.88 -16.95
C ASN A 472 15.36 3.30 -17.07
N GLU A 473 15.26 3.84 -18.27
CA GLU A 473 14.65 5.15 -18.52
C GLU A 473 13.16 5.15 -18.11
N TYR A 474 12.42 4.12 -18.52
CA TYR A 474 11.01 3.96 -18.16
C TYR A 474 10.82 3.85 -16.64
N ILE A 475 11.63 3.06 -15.95
CA ILE A 475 11.56 2.95 -14.48
C ILE A 475 11.80 4.31 -13.83
N ASN A 476 12.84 5.04 -14.22
CA ASN A 476 13.16 6.36 -13.65
C ASN A 476 12.00 7.36 -13.81
N ASN A 477 11.30 7.31 -14.95
CA ASN A 477 10.24 8.26 -15.26
C ASN A 477 8.86 7.86 -14.71
N LEU A 478 8.56 6.55 -14.67
CA LEU A 478 7.23 6.05 -14.35
C LEU A 478 7.05 5.66 -12.88
N VAL A 479 8.10 5.19 -12.19
CA VAL A 479 8.01 4.84 -10.76
C VAL A 479 7.52 6.00 -9.89
N PRO A 480 7.98 7.27 -10.07
CA PRO A 480 7.45 8.38 -9.30
C PRO A 480 5.94 8.59 -9.51
N ILE A 481 5.43 8.42 -10.73
CA ILE A 481 4.00 8.57 -11.05
C ILE A 481 3.19 7.50 -10.32
N PHE A 482 3.60 6.23 -10.40
CA PHE A 482 2.90 5.16 -9.67
C PHE A 482 2.99 5.29 -8.15
N SER A 483 4.10 5.84 -7.64
CA SER A 483 4.26 6.10 -6.20
C SER A 483 3.29 7.19 -5.71
N ILE A 484 3.15 8.28 -6.48
CA ILE A 484 2.17 9.35 -6.17
C ILE A 484 0.73 8.83 -6.31
N TYR A 485 0.45 8.07 -7.37
CA TYR A 485 -0.85 7.42 -7.58
C TYR A 485 -1.24 6.54 -6.39
N GLU A 486 -0.28 5.83 -5.79
CA GLU A 486 -0.53 4.98 -4.62
C GLU A 486 -1.02 5.78 -3.41
N ILE A 487 -0.49 7.00 -3.17
CA ILE A 487 -0.95 7.85 -2.07
C ILE A 487 -2.41 8.29 -2.27
N PHE A 488 -2.81 8.60 -3.51
CA PHE A 488 -4.21 8.91 -3.82
C PHE A 488 -5.15 7.73 -3.54
N ASN A 489 -4.70 6.50 -3.77
CA ASN A 489 -5.50 5.29 -3.61
C ASN A 489 -5.53 4.72 -2.18
N ARG A 490 -4.90 5.40 -1.22
CA ARG A 490 -4.87 4.96 0.17
C ARG A 490 -5.64 5.91 1.07
N SER A 491 -6.17 5.34 2.15
CA SER A 491 -6.70 6.14 3.25
C SER A 491 -5.55 6.79 4.02
N LEU A 492 -5.80 7.97 4.59
CA LEU A 492 -4.82 8.64 5.43
C LEU A 492 -4.47 7.80 6.66
N SER A 493 -5.43 7.04 7.17
CA SER A 493 -5.24 6.15 8.32
C SER A 493 -4.33 4.94 8.06
N GLU A 494 -4.05 4.60 6.80
CA GLU A 494 -3.16 3.50 6.39
C GLU A 494 -1.82 4.00 5.84
N SER A 495 -1.62 5.31 5.74
CA SER A 495 -0.45 5.86 5.05
C SER A 495 0.24 6.97 5.84
N VAL A 496 -0.51 7.88 6.46
CA VAL A 496 0.04 9.11 7.04
C VAL A 496 -0.30 9.27 8.53
N TYR A 497 -1.55 9.02 8.94
CA TYR A 497 -2.04 9.20 10.31
C TYR A 497 -2.77 7.96 10.88
N PRO A 498 -2.09 6.83 11.10
CA PRO A 498 -2.69 5.63 11.70
C PRO A 498 -3.35 5.84 13.05
N GLU A 499 -2.94 6.85 13.81
CA GLU A 499 -3.52 7.26 15.09
C GLU A 499 -4.91 7.90 14.97
N SER A 500 -5.33 8.29 13.77
CA SER A 500 -6.62 8.95 13.53
C SER A 500 -7.83 8.03 13.76
N ILE A 501 -7.62 6.71 13.88
CA ILE A 501 -8.67 5.72 14.16
C ILE A 501 -8.34 4.97 15.45
N PRO A 502 -9.30 4.79 16.38
CA PRO A 502 -9.10 4.03 17.60
C PRO A 502 -8.63 2.59 17.36
N GLN A 503 -7.62 2.15 18.11
CA GLN A 503 -7.08 0.78 18.02
C GLN A 503 -8.11 -0.31 18.38
N THR A 504 -9.17 0.03 19.12
CA THR A 504 -10.20 -0.92 19.57
C THR A 504 -11.11 -1.46 18.45
N LYS A 505 -11.26 -0.74 17.33
CA LYS A 505 -11.93 -1.26 16.11
C LYS A 505 -11.03 -2.15 15.25
N ARG A 506 -9.80 -2.43 15.70
CA ARG A 506 -8.76 -3.12 14.92
C ARG A 506 -8.36 -4.45 15.56
N LEU A 507 -9.26 -5.12 16.28
CA LEU A 507 -9.02 -6.37 17.01
C LEU A 507 -8.40 -7.46 16.13
N GLY A 508 -8.82 -7.57 14.86
CA GLY A 508 -8.23 -8.49 13.88
C GLY A 508 -6.79 -8.11 13.47
N ALA A 509 -6.48 -6.81 13.34
CA ALA A 509 -5.12 -6.32 13.05
C ALA A 509 -4.22 -6.35 14.30
N TYR A 510 -4.81 -6.24 15.49
CA TYR A 510 -4.13 -6.42 16.78
C TYR A 510 -3.82 -7.91 17.03
N LEU A 511 -4.73 -8.82 16.68
CA LEU A 511 -4.46 -10.26 16.67
C LEU A 511 -3.47 -10.65 15.57
N ALA A 512 -3.58 -10.06 14.39
CA ALA A 512 -2.58 -10.21 13.34
C ALA A 512 -1.23 -9.65 13.80
N SER A 513 -1.16 -8.49 14.47
CA SER A 513 0.08 -7.95 15.01
C SER A 513 0.61 -8.81 16.16
N ILE A 514 -0.21 -9.40 17.02
CA ILE A 514 0.24 -10.37 18.03
C ILE A 514 0.83 -11.62 17.36
N LEU A 515 0.20 -12.13 16.29
CA LEU A 515 0.65 -13.31 15.55
C LEU A 515 1.83 -13.05 14.60
N THR A 516 2.03 -11.80 14.16
CA THR A 516 3.06 -11.37 13.18
C THR A 516 4.16 -10.49 13.76
N SER A 517 4.03 -10.00 14.99
CA SER A 517 5.04 -9.15 15.64
C SER A 517 5.87 -9.91 16.68
N ARG A 518 6.87 -9.19 17.22
CA ARG A 518 7.75 -9.54 18.34
C ARG A 518 7.04 -10.10 19.59
N PHE A 519 5.71 -10.02 19.68
CA PHE A 519 4.90 -10.57 20.77
C PHE A 519 4.54 -12.06 20.63
N ASN A 520 4.88 -12.72 19.52
CA ASN A 520 5.09 -14.17 19.50
C ASN A 520 6.60 -14.45 19.62
N PRO A 521 7.19 -14.34 20.83
CA PRO A 521 8.62 -14.48 21.03
C PRO A 521 9.11 -15.85 20.56
N PHE A 522 8.28 -16.88 20.64
CA PHE A 522 8.61 -18.19 20.09
C PHE A 522 8.73 -18.14 18.57
N GLY A 523 7.70 -17.69 17.84
CA GLY A 523 7.72 -17.57 16.38
C GLY A 523 8.81 -16.65 15.84
N VAL A 524 9.01 -15.47 16.44
CA VAL A 524 10.03 -14.50 16.02
C VAL A 524 11.44 -14.99 16.35
N ASN A 525 11.67 -15.62 17.51
CA ASN A 525 12.97 -16.20 17.82
C ASN A 525 13.27 -17.40 16.92
N LEU A 526 12.26 -18.22 16.60
CA LEU A 526 12.39 -19.34 15.66
C LEU A 526 12.73 -18.81 14.25
N MET A 527 12.04 -17.77 13.78
CA MET A 527 12.32 -17.11 12.51
C MET A 527 13.71 -16.46 12.47
N ASN A 528 14.10 -15.76 13.53
CA ASN A 528 15.43 -15.16 13.63
C ASN A 528 16.52 -16.23 13.66
N LEU A 529 16.28 -17.33 14.37
CA LEU A 529 17.16 -18.50 14.37
C LEU A 529 17.26 -19.11 12.97
N PHE A 530 16.15 -19.29 12.26
CA PHE A 530 16.15 -19.83 10.90
C PHE A 530 16.84 -18.91 9.90
N ASN A 531 16.59 -17.60 9.95
CA ASN A 531 17.27 -16.63 9.10
C ASN A 531 18.77 -16.61 9.38
N LYS A 532 19.18 -16.72 10.66
CA LYS A 532 20.59 -16.85 11.04
C LYS A 532 21.20 -18.15 10.51
N LEU A 533 20.55 -19.29 10.70
CA LEU A 533 21.03 -20.59 10.21
C LEU A 533 21.15 -20.61 8.68
N ALA A 534 20.14 -20.12 7.97
CA ALA A 534 20.18 -19.98 6.52
C ALA A 534 21.32 -19.05 6.09
N PHE A 535 21.47 -17.88 6.72
CA PHE A 535 22.58 -16.97 6.45
C PHE A 535 23.95 -17.64 6.66
N TYR A 536 24.14 -18.39 7.76
CA TYR A 536 25.40 -19.09 8.02
C TYR A 536 25.68 -20.17 6.99
N ASN A 537 24.69 -20.97 6.59
CA ASN A 537 24.87 -21.99 5.56
C ASN A 537 25.20 -21.39 4.19
N TRP A 538 24.52 -20.31 3.81
CA TRP A 538 24.83 -19.58 2.58
C TRP A 538 26.19 -18.90 2.64
N SER A 539 26.55 -18.29 3.77
CA SER A 539 27.86 -17.67 3.99
C SER A 539 28.97 -18.72 3.91
N TYR A 540 28.79 -19.88 4.54
CA TYR A 540 29.71 -21.01 4.44
C TYR A 540 29.88 -21.46 3.00
N PHE A 541 28.78 -21.62 2.26
CA PHE A 541 28.83 -22.00 0.85
C PHE A 541 29.57 -20.97 -0.01
N ILE A 542 29.29 -19.68 0.18
CA ILE A 542 29.95 -18.57 -0.51
C ILE A 542 31.45 -18.59 -0.26
N LEU A 543 31.87 -18.70 1.01
CA LEU A 543 33.28 -18.76 1.41
C LEU A 543 33.97 -20.00 0.86
N LYS A 544 33.36 -21.18 1.04
CA LYS A 544 33.91 -22.46 0.59
C LYS A 544 34.10 -22.50 -0.93
N ARG A 545 33.12 -22.00 -1.67
CA ARG A 545 33.14 -21.97 -3.15
C ARG A 545 33.84 -20.73 -3.72
N LYS A 546 34.35 -19.82 -2.86
CA LYS A 546 34.96 -18.54 -3.24
C LYS A 546 34.09 -17.75 -4.24
N LEU A 547 32.79 -17.71 -3.97
CA LEU A 547 31.83 -17.03 -4.85
C LEU A 547 31.88 -15.53 -4.56
N ASN A 548 32.11 -14.73 -5.61
CA ASN A 548 31.76 -13.32 -5.54
C ASN A 548 30.24 -13.15 -5.70
N ARG A 549 29.74 -11.93 -5.48
CA ARG A 549 28.31 -11.62 -5.52
C ARG A 549 27.65 -12.10 -6.82
N THR A 550 28.23 -11.80 -7.98
CA THR A 550 27.74 -12.19 -9.30
C THR A 550 27.68 -13.70 -9.48
N ARG A 551 28.74 -14.42 -9.10
CA ARG A 551 28.79 -15.89 -9.15
C ARG A 551 27.75 -16.51 -8.24
N PHE A 552 27.52 -15.94 -7.05
CA PHE A 552 26.50 -16.41 -6.12
C PHE A 552 25.09 -16.26 -6.69
N PHE A 553 24.76 -15.09 -7.25
CA PHE A 553 23.50 -14.86 -7.94
C PHE A 553 23.28 -15.83 -9.11
N ASN A 554 24.27 -15.95 -10.00
CA ASN A 554 24.20 -16.88 -11.14
C ASN A 554 24.02 -18.33 -10.67
N THR A 555 24.69 -18.72 -9.58
CA THR A 555 24.53 -20.06 -8.99
C THR A 555 23.10 -20.27 -8.49
N LEU A 556 22.56 -19.33 -7.70
CA LEU A 556 21.21 -19.43 -7.17
C LEU A 556 20.17 -19.45 -8.29
N PHE A 557 20.32 -18.60 -9.29
CA PHE A 557 19.34 -18.45 -10.37
C PHE A 557 19.27 -19.66 -11.30
N LYS A 558 20.37 -20.41 -11.44
CA LYS A 558 20.44 -21.67 -12.20
C LYS A 558 19.86 -22.88 -11.47
N LEU A 559 19.42 -22.75 -10.21
CA LEU A 559 18.88 -23.88 -9.46
C LEU A 559 17.56 -24.37 -10.10
N PRO A 560 17.35 -25.70 -10.21
CA PRO A 560 16.18 -26.27 -10.90
C PRO A 560 14.85 -26.05 -10.16
N ILE A 561 14.90 -25.57 -8.91
CA ILE A 561 13.70 -25.24 -8.12
C ILE A 561 12.91 -24.08 -8.73
N TRP A 562 13.53 -23.27 -9.60
CA TRP A 562 12.94 -22.10 -10.27
C TRP A 562 12.26 -22.43 -11.59
N LYS A 563 11.56 -23.56 -11.63
CA LYS A 563 11.02 -24.14 -12.87
C LYS A 563 9.95 -23.30 -13.58
N TYR A 564 9.39 -22.27 -12.94
CA TYR A 564 8.36 -21.43 -13.56
C TYR A 564 8.92 -20.20 -14.26
N ILE A 565 10.20 -19.86 -14.06
CA ILE A 565 10.83 -18.73 -14.75
C ILE A 565 11.12 -19.15 -16.21
N PRO A 566 10.62 -18.41 -17.23
CA PRO A 566 10.87 -18.73 -18.63
C PRO A 566 12.36 -18.72 -18.98
N GLN A 567 12.79 -19.65 -19.84
CA GLN A 567 14.22 -19.80 -20.19
C GLN A 567 14.82 -18.56 -20.86
N ASN A 568 14.04 -17.83 -21.68
CA ASN A 568 14.46 -16.57 -22.28
C ASN A 568 14.71 -15.47 -21.24
N ILE A 569 13.87 -15.38 -20.21
CA ILE A 569 14.08 -14.49 -19.06
C ILE A 569 15.33 -14.91 -18.27
N VAL A 570 15.49 -16.22 -18.05
CA VAL A 570 16.68 -16.76 -17.38
C VAL A 570 17.95 -16.35 -18.11
N LYS A 571 17.98 -16.55 -19.42
CA LYS A 571 19.09 -16.17 -20.28
C LYS A 571 19.34 -14.66 -20.22
N LYS A 572 18.31 -13.83 -20.36
CA LYS A 572 18.44 -12.36 -20.31
C LYS A 572 19.08 -11.85 -19.01
N ILE A 573 18.66 -12.38 -17.87
CA ILE A 573 19.19 -12.00 -16.56
C ILE A 573 20.62 -12.50 -16.36
N LEU A 574 21.00 -13.65 -16.94
CA LEU A 574 22.36 -14.17 -16.82
C LEU A 574 23.34 -13.47 -17.78
N ASP A 575 22.85 -13.02 -18.93
CA ASP A 575 23.64 -12.35 -19.98
C ASP A 575 23.82 -10.86 -19.70
N SER A 576 23.08 -10.26 -18.76
CA SER A 576 23.29 -8.86 -18.39
C SER A 576 24.65 -8.71 -17.70
N GLU A 577 25.55 -7.95 -18.32
CA GLU A 577 26.82 -7.56 -17.71
C GLU A 577 26.55 -6.75 -16.43
N PHE A 578 27.21 -7.13 -15.32
CA PHE A 578 26.97 -6.61 -13.97
C PHE A 578 28.14 -5.79 -13.43
#